data_AF-A0A818RGG6-F1
#
_entry.id   AF-A0A818RGG6-F1
#
_cell.length_a   1.000
_cell.length_b   1.000
_cell.length_c   1.000
_cell.angle_alpha   90.00
_cell.angle_beta   90.00
_cell.angle_gamma   90.00
#
_symmetry.space_group_name_H-M   'P 1'
#
loop_
_entity.id
_entity.type
_entity.pdbx_description
1 polymer ?
#
loop_
_entity_poly.entity_id
_entity_poly.type
_entity_poly.pdbx_seq_one_letter_code
_entity_poly.pdbx_strand_id
1 'polypeptide(L)'
;MIRSLKVLAPFSLAVNVITIGVTVAALIPNIGLVISLVGAVASTALSVILPPICETITFWSNKLGRFKWQLILNLLIIMFGVYVFIAGTTLSMSNIVACIREEVLEVMINLFR
;
A
#
# COMPACT_ATOMS: atom_id res chain seq x y z
N MET A 1 -2.92 -14.47 35.41
CA MET A 1 -2.90 -15.17 34.11
C MET A 1 -3.19 -14.26 32.90
N ILE A 2 -4.07 -13.26 33.00
CA ILE A 2 -4.47 -12.35 31.88
C ILE A 2 -3.33 -11.44 31.37
N ARG A 3 -2.26 -11.25 32.17
CA ARG A 3 -1.12 -10.37 31.86
C ARG A 3 -0.19 -10.91 30.75
N SER A 4 -0.15 -12.24 30.56
CA SER A 4 0.73 -12.88 29.56
C SER A 4 0.17 -12.79 28.13
N LEU A 5 -1.16 -12.92 27.98
CA LEU A 5 -1.85 -12.77 26.69
C LEU A 5 -1.74 -11.35 26.10
N LYS A 6 -1.75 -10.32 26.95
CA LYS A 6 -1.60 -8.92 26.51
C LYS A 6 -0.20 -8.60 25.98
N VAL A 7 0.82 -9.37 26.36
CA VAL A 7 2.20 -9.21 25.87
C VAL A 7 2.45 -10.00 24.59
N LEU A 8 1.74 -11.12 24.41
CA LEU A 8 1.84 -11.95 23.20
C LEU A 8 1.23 -11.27 21.97
N ALA A 9 0.11 -10.56 22.15
CA ALA A 9 -0.59 -9.87 21.07
C ALA A 9 0.30 -8.85 20.32
N PRO A 10 0.96 -7.87 20.96
CA PRO A 10 1.83 -6.94 20.26
C PRO A 10 3.07 -7.62 19.66
N PHE A 11 3.58 -8.68 20.29
CA PHE A 11 4.70 -9.44 19.77
C PHE A 11 4.36 -10.14 18.46
N SER A 12 3.18 -10.78 18.38
CA SER A 12 2.69 -11.42 17.15
C SER A 12 2.47 -10.42 16.02
N LEU A 13 1.92 -9.23 16.33
CA LEU A 13 1.71 -8.18 15.33
C LEU A 13 3.03 -7.64 14.79
N ALA A 14 4.01 -7.40 15.66
CA ALA A 14 5.33 -6.93 15.26
C ALA A 14 6.03 -7.94 14.35
N VAL A 15 6.02 -9.22 14.72
CA VAL A 15 6.62 -10.29 13.90
C VAL A 15 5.97 -10.34 12.52
N ASN A 16 4.63 -10.31 12.43
CA ASN A 16 3.94 -10.34 11.14
C ASN A 16 4.32 -9.17 10.24
N VAL A 17 4.33 -7.93 10.77
CA VAL A 17 4.69 -6.74 9.99
C VAL A 17 6.13 -6.86 9.45
N ILE A 18 7.06 -7.31 10.29
CA ILE A 18 8.46 -7.47 9.91
C ILE A 18 8.62 -8.58 8.87
N THR A 19 7.97 -9.73 9.04
CA THR A 19 8.03 -10.85 8.08
C THR A 19 7.50 -10.46 6.70
N ILE A 20 6.41 -9.70 6.66
CA ILE A 20 5.85 -9.19 5.39
C ILE A 20 6.85 -8.25 4.72
N GLY A 21 7.42 -7.29 5.47
CA GLY A 21 8.42 -6.36 4.94
C GLY A 21 9.67 -7.06 4.41
N VAL A 22 10.17 -8.06 5.14
CA VAL A 22 11.35 -8.86 4.74
C VAL A 22 11.05 -9.68 3.49
N THR A 23 9.86 -10.27 3.37
CA THR A 23 9.47 -11.06 2.17
C THR A 23 9.44 -10.17 0.93
N VAL A 24 8.88 -8.96 1.04
CA VAL A 24 8.85 -7.98 -0.06
C VAL A 24 10.25 -7.49 -0.41
N ALA A 25 11.11 -7.25 0.59
CA ALA A 25 12.51 -6.85 0.36
C ALA A 25 13.36 -7.97 -0.26
N ALA A 26 13.08 -9.24 0.05
CA ALA A 26 13.78 -10.39 -0.53
C ALA A 26 13.39 -10.62 -2.01
N LEU A 27 12.17 -10.26 -2.41
CA LEU A 27 11.68 -10.38 -3.79
C LEU A 27 12.29 -9.33 -4.74
N ILE A 28 12.56 -8.11 -4.25
CA ILE A 28 13.14 -7.03 -5.05
C ILE A 28 14.31 -6.41 -4.27
N PRO A 29 15.58 -6.64 -4.67
CA PRO A 29 16.75 -6.08 -3.98
C PRO A 29 16.90 -4.55 -4.17
N ASN A 30 15.95 -3.90 -4.85
CA ASN A 30 15.94 -2.46 -5.11
C ASN A 30 15.02 -1.73 -4.11
N ILE A 31 15.64 -1.09 -3.10
CA ILE A 31 14.97 -0.50 -1.93
C ILE A 31 13.95 0.59 -2.33
N GLY A 32 14.24 1.35 -3.39
CA GLY A 32 13.35 2.39 -3.91
C GLY A 32 12.02 1.82 -4.41
N LEU A 33 12.04 0.60 -4.96
CA LEU A 33 10.85 -0.08 -5.44
C LEU A 33 9.94 -0.55 -4.31
N VAL A 34 10.55 -1.10 -3.26
CA VAL A 34 9.85 -1.56 -2.05
C VAL A 34 9.17 -0.37 -1.36
N ILE A 35 9.88 0.75 -1.21
CA ILE A 35 9.33 1.99 -0.62
C ILE A 35 8.18 2.54 -1.45
N SER A 36 8.32 2.55 -2.79
CA SER A 36 7.24 3.01 -3.68
C SER A 36 6.02 2.09 -3.63
N LEU A 37 6.21 0.77 -3.60
CA LEU A 37 5.12 -0.21 -3.52
C LEU A 37 4.37 -0.11 -2.19
N VAL A 38 5.10 -0.18 -1.07
CA VAL A 38 4.50 -0.08 0.28
C VAL A 38 3.86 1.29 0.48
N GLY A 39 4.50 2.36 -0.01
CA GLY A 39 3.98 3.72 0.04
C GLY A 39 2.68 3.89 -0.76
N ALA A 40 2.58 3.31 -1.95
CA ALA A 40 1.35 3.35 -2.74
C ALA A 40 0.19 2.61 -2.06
N VAL A 41 0.46 1.42 -1.51
CA VAL A 41 -0.54 0.62 -0.78
C VAL A 41 -1.00 1.36 0.50
N ALA A 42 -0.04 1.88 1.28
CA ALA A 42 -0.33 2.61 2.51
C ALA A 42 -1.04 3.94 2.24
N SER A 43 -0.61 4.70 1.23
CA SER A 43 -1.24 5.96 0.84
C SER A 43 -2.68 5.75 0.38
N THR A 44 -2.94 4.68 -0.38
CA THR A 44 -4.31 4.31 -0.75
C THR A 44 -5.15 3.97 0.49
N ALA A 45 -4.62 3.15 1.40
CA ALA A 45 -5.31 2.76 2.63
C ALA A 45 -5.58 3.95 3.59
N LEU A 46 -4.66 4.91 3.71
CA LEU A 46 -4.85 6.06 4.59
C LEU A 46 -5.64 7.19 3.92
N SER A 47 -5.32 7.55 2.68
CA SER A 47 -5.95 8.70 2.02
C SER A 47 -7.34 8.38 1.50
N VAL A 48 -7.59 7.15 1.07
CA VAL A 48 -8.83 6.78 0.40
C VAL A 48 -9.76 6.01 1.35
N ILE A 49 -9.24 5.05 2.12
CA ILE A 49 -10.09 4.20 2.99
C ILE A 49 -10.46 4.86 4.33
N LEU A 50 -9.67 5.82 4.83
CA LEU A 50 -9.95 6.53 6.09
C LEU A 50 -11.21 7.42 6.06
N PRO A 51 -11.45 8.27 5.03
CA PRO A 51 -12.68 9.09 4.95
C PRO A 51 -14.00 8.30 5.00
N PRO A 52 -14.22 7.20 4.24
CA PRO A 52 -15.48 6.46 4.28
C PRO A 52 -15.66 5.70 5.60
N ILE A 53 -14.57 5.24 6.23
CA ILE A 53 -14.61 4.64 7.56
C ILE A 53 -15.08 5.67 8.59
N CYS A 54 -14.49 6.87 8.60
CA CYS A 54 -14.94 7.96 9.46
C CYS A 54 -16.40 8.30 9.22
N GLU A 55 -16.84 8.42 7.96
CA GLU A 55 -18.23 8.72 7.63
C GLU A 55 -19.18 7.61 8.11
N THR A 56 -18.80 6.34 7.95
CA THR A 56 -19.59 5.18 8.38
C THR A 56 -19.75 5.13 9.90
N ILE A 57 -18.68 5.42 10.66
CA ILE A 57 -18.72 5.44 12.13
C ILE A 57 -19.57 6.62 12.64
N THR A 58 -19.43 7.79 12.02
CA THR A 58 -20.07 9.02 12.51
C THR A 58 -21.57 9.07 12.18
N PHE A 59 -21.99 8.53 11.03
CA PHE A 59 -23.38 8.60 10.57
C PHE A 59 -24.21 7.34 10.84
N TRP A 60 -23.72 6.39 11.65
CA TRP A 60 -24.45 5.14 11.94
C TRP A 60 -25.83 5.36 12.59
N SER A 61 -25.99 6.43 13.38
CA SER A 61 -27.20 6.67 14.20
C SER A 61 -28.30 7.49 13.51
N ASN A 62 -27.94 8.31 12.51
CA ASN A 62 -28.88 9.19 11.83
C ASN A 62 -29.19 8.59 10.46
N LYS A 63 -30.47 8.22 10.22
CA LYS A 63 -31.01 7.62 8.99
C LYS A 63 -30.16 8.02 7.78
N LEU A 64 -29.51 7.04 7.13
CA LEU A 64 -28.76 7.16 5.87
C LEU A 64 -29.32 8.32 5.05
N GLY A 65 -28.58 9.44 4.99
CA GLY A 65 -29.12 10.76 4.64
C GLY A 65 -30.05 10.77 3.42
N ARG A 66 -30.97 11.74 3.38
CA ARG A 66 -32.13 11.95 2.47
C ARG A 66 -32.00 11.60 0.97
N PHE A 67 -30.81 11.29 0.44
CA PHE A 67 -30.55 11.12 -0.99
C PHE A 67 -29.56 10.00 -1.38
N LYS A 68 -29.22 9.04 -0.50
CA LYS A 68 -28.18 8.01 -0.77
C LYS A 68 -26.80 8.57 -1.17
N TRP A 69 -26.55 9.87 -0.94
CA TRP A 69 -25.32 10.56 -1.34
C TRP A 69 -24.05 9.90 -0.76
N GLN A 70 -24.16 9.37 0.46
CA GLN A 70 -23.07 8.67 1.14
C GLN A 70 -22.67 7.36 0.43
N LEU A 71 -23.62 6.67 -0.23
CA LEU A 71 -23.31 5.47 -1.03
C LEU A 71 -22.51 5.81 -2.29
N ILE A 72 -22.83 6.94 -2.93
CA ILE A 72 -22.10 7.42 -4.12
C ILE A 72 -20.68 7.84 -3.75
N LEU A 73 -20.52 8.54 -2.61
CA LEU A 73 -19.19 8.89 -2.11
C LEU A 73 -18.36 7.64 -1.79
N ASN A 74 -18.94 6.66 -1.09
CA ASN A 74 -18.28 5.38 -0.83
C ASN A 74 -17.84 4.69 -2.13
N LEU A 75 -18.70 4.67 -3.15
CA LEU A 75 -18.39 4.06 -4.45
C LEU A 75 -17.28 4.81 -5.19
N LEU A 76 -17.32 6.14 -5.23
CA LEU A 76 -16.27 6.97 -5.83
C LEU A 76 -14.93 6.74 -5.14
N ILE A 77 -14.93 6.66 -3.82
CA ILE A 77 -13.74 6.43 -3.01
C ILE A 77 -13.13 5.05 -3.33
N ILE A 78 -13.94 4.00 -3.44
CA ILE A 78 -13.45 2.67 -3.87
C ILE A 78 -12.82 2.75 -5.27
N MET A 79 -13.45 3.45 -6.22
CA MET A 79 -12.92 3.61 -7.58
C MET A 79 -11.58 4.36 -7.60
N PHE A 80 -11.46 5.44 -6.83
CA PHE A 80 -10.19 6.16 -6.67
C PHE A 80 -9.13 5.27 -6.01
N GLY A 81 -9.51 4.43 -5.06
CA GLY A 81 -8.59 3.50 -4.41
C GLY A 81 -7.98 2.50 -5.39
N VAL A 82 -8.81 1.92 -6.26
CA VAL A 82 -8.35 1.02 -7.32
C VAL A 82 -7.44 1.76 -8.31
N TYR A 83 -7.79 2.99 -8.69
CA TYR A 83 -6.96 3.80 -9.60
C TYR A 83 -5.58 4.08 -9.01
N VAL A 84 -5.50 4.50 -7.74
CA VAL A 84 -4.21 4.77 -7.07
C VAL A 84 -3.40 3.49 -6.86
N PHE A 85 -4.04 2.36 -6.57
CA PHE A 85 -3.37 1.07 -6.45
C PHE A 85 -2.74 0.62 -7.79
N ILE A 86 -3.47 0.77 -8.90
CA ILE A 86 -2.96 0.45 -10.23
C ILE A 86 -1.80 1.39 -10.57
N ALA A 87 -1.96 2.71 -10.36
CA ALA A 87 -0.91 3.69 -10.60
C ALA A 87 0.36 3.40 -9.77
N GLY A 88 0.21 3.01 -8.50
CA GLY A 88 1.33 2.62 -7.66
C GLY A 88 2.05 1.37 -8.15
N THR A 89 1.29 0.36 -8.58
CA THR A 89 1.84 -0.89 -9.12
C THR A 89 2.54 -0.67 -10.46
N THR A 90 1.99 0.16 -11.35
CA THR A 90 2.61 0.45 -12.65
C THR A 90 3.90 1.25 -12.50
N LEU A 91 3.96 2.23 -11.58
CA LEU A 91 5.19 2.96 -11.26
C LEU A 91 6.28 2.02 -10.73
N SER A 92 5.89 1.08 -9.86
CA SER A 92 6.80 0.07 -9.33
C SER A 92 7.35 -0.81 -10.46
N MET A 93 6.48 -1.29 -11.36
CA MET A 93 6.87 -2.12 -12.51
C MET A 93 7.77 -1.38 -13.50
N SER A 94 7.47 -0.12 -13.83
CA SER A 94 8.31 0.68 -14.73
C SER A 94 9.72 0.89 -14.19
N ASN A 95 9.86 1.04 -12.86
CA ASN A 95 11.16 1.18 -12.23
C ASN A 95 12.00 -0.11 -12.32
N ILE A 96 11.38 -1.30 -12.24
CA ILE A 96 12.11 -2.57 -12.39
C ILE A 96 12.71 -2.63 -13.80
N VAL A 97 11.91 -2.33 -14.82
CA VAL A 97 12.33 -2.38 -16.22
C VAL A 97 13.41 -1.34 -16.51
N ALA A 98 13.29 -0.14 -15.94
CA ALA A 98 14.32 0.90 -16.08
C ALA A 98 15.65 0.49 -15.44
N CYS A 99 15.61 -0.11 -14.24
CA CYS A 99 16.81 -0.57 -13.54
C CYS A 99 17.58 -1.64 -14.35
N ILE A 100 16.87 -2.61 -14.92
CA ILE A 100 17.49 -3.65 -15.77
C ILE A 100 18.13 -3.04 -17.03
N ARG A 101 17.52 -2.02 -17.61
CA ARG A 101 18.04 -1.35 -18.81
C ARG A 101 19.36 -0.61 -18.53
N GLU A 102 19.43 0.13 -17.43
CA GLU A 102 20.65 0.85 -17.00
C GLU A 102 21.81 -0.12 -16.78
N GLU A 103 21.56 -1.25 -16.11
CA GLU A 103 22.58 -2.29 -15.84
C GLU A 103 23.15 -2.88 -17.13
N VAL A 104 22.32 -3.14 -18.15
CA VAL A 104 22.77 -3.61 -19.47
C VAL A 104 23.57 -2.53 -20.21
N LEU A 105 23.18 -1.25 -20.09
CA LEU A 105 23.86 -0.14 -20.75
C LEU A 105 25.25 0.10 -20.15
N GLU A 106 25.39 0.05 -18.83
CA GLU A 106 26.69 0.14 -18.14
C GLU A 106 27.63 -1.00 -18.52
N VAL A 107 27.12 -2.24 -18.62
CA VAL A 107 27.93 -3.39 -19.05
C VAL A 107 28.42 -3.19 -20.49
N MET A 108 27.56 -2.74 -21.41
CA MET A 108 27.96 -2.47 -22.81
C MET A 108 28.99 -1.35 -22.92
N ILE A 109 28.87 -0.27 -22.14
CA ILE A 109 29.82 0.84 -22.12
C ILE A 109 31.17 0.41 -21.51
N ASN A 110 31.16 -0.35 -20.42
CA ASN A 110 32.38 -0.89 -19.80
C ASN A 110 33.06 -1.98 -20.65
N LEU A 111 32.32 -2.64 -21.55
CA LEU A 111 32.89 -3.60 -22.49
C LEU A 111 33.53 -2.91 -23.72
N PHE A 112 33.09 -1.69 -24.05
CA PHE A 112 33.60 -0.91 -25.18
C PHE A 112 34.71 0.09 -24.78
N ARG A 113 34.98 0.22 -23.48
CA ARG A 113 36.12 0.98 -22.92
C ARG A 113 37.27 0.03 -22.60
#